data_AF-A0A0C2DER9-F1
#
_entry.id   AF-A0A0C2DER9-F1
#
_cell.length_a   1.000
_cell.length_b   1.000
_cell.length_c   1.000
_cell.angle_alpha   90.00
_cell.angle_beta   90.00
_cell.angle_gamma   90.00
#
_symmetry.space_group_name_H-M   'P 1'
#
loop_
_entity.id
_entity.type
_entity.pdbx_description
1 polymer ?
#
loop_
_entity_poly.entity_id
_entity_poly.type
_entity_poly.pdbx_seq_one_letter_code
_entity_poly.pdbx_strand_id
1 'polypeptide(L)'
;MWTFIAWIEAVWVLNMRNHTTPLSLMPWRLLSTVYPIRVLSAFFLLYWCYATIFFYIPLSELFGPIVVRVKLMILRDFTNFLILVALVMSSSAAAIHAVLYPDRDISLSVARSSLSWVWLSLFTTDVSSLRESDVCKKSFVGSPSSYCNLVGEYGNTSCPSQSVAGYLVVLEYFVLLKLILWPVLFAFFAKTAKSVDDEADKIWKFQMYSLVTEFRQGG
;
A
#
# COMPACT_ATOMS: atom_id res chain seq x y z
N MET A 1 -19.59 25.53 1.53
CA MET A 1 -18.51 26.44 1.07
C MET A 1 -18.30 27.59 2.06
N TRP A 2 -19.32 28.38 2.39
CA TRP A 2 -19.26 29.48 3.37
C TRP A 2 -18.95 29.04 4.81
N THR A 3 -19.39 27.87 5.23
CA THR A 3 -19.17 27.33 6.59
C THR A 3 -17.71 26.93 6.86
N PHE A 4 -16.91 26.72 5.82
CA PHE A 4 -15.54 26.20 5.94
C PHE A 4 -14.49 27.31 5.98
N ILE A 5 -14.67 28.37 5.19
CA ILE A 5 -13.90 29.62 5.33
C ILE A 5 -14.14 30.22 6.73
N ALA A 6 -15.38 30.19 7.21
CA ALA A 6 -15.71 30.61 8.57
C ALA A 6 -15.04 29.75 9.66
N TRP A 7 -14.77 28.47 9.39
CA TRP A 7 -14.09 27.57 10.32
C TRP A 7 -12.58 27.83 10.38
N ILE A 8 -11.95 28.07 9.22
CA ILE A 8 -10.53 28.45 9.16
C ILE A 8 -10.31 29.83 9.79
N GLU A 9 -11.17 30.81 9.49
CA GLU A 9 -11.19 32.13 10.13
C GLU A 9 -11.43 32.01 11.65
N ALA A 10 -12.37 31.17 12.10
CA ALA A 10 -12.63 30.96 13.52
C ALA A 10 -11.44 30.32 14.26
N VAL A 11 -10.77 29.34 13.65
CA VAL A 11 -9.55 28.73 14.21
C VAL A 11 -8.40 29.73 14.23
N TRP A 12 -8.26 30.57 13.20
CA TRP A 12 -7.25 31.63 13.13
C TRP A 12 -7.50 32.73 14.18
N VAL A 13 -8.76 33.15 14.35
CA VAL A 13 -9.19 34.13 15.36
C VAL A 13 -9.06 33.58 16.79
N LEU A 14 -9.39 32.31 17.02
CA LEU A 14 -9.19 31.66 18.33
C LEU A 14 -7.71 31.49 18.67
N ASN A 15 -6.84 31.23 17.68
CA ASN A 15 -5.40 31.17 17.87
C ASN A 15 -4.79 32.54 18.21
N MET A 16 -5.25 33.62 17.57
CA MET A 16 -4.85 34.99 17.90
C MET A 16 -5.35 35.43 19.29
N ARG A 17 -6.52 34.94 19.73
CA ARG A 17 -7.09 35.20 21.06
C ARG A 17 -6.46 34.37 22.19
N ASN A 18 -5.65 33.37 21.86
CA ASN A 18 -4.96 32.48 22.82
C ASN A 18 -3.67 33.09 23.41
N HIS A 19 -3.34 34.34 23.10
CA HIS A 19 -2.26 35.08 23.77
C HIS A 19 -2.58 35.51 25.21
N THR A 20 -3.79 35.22 25.74
CA THR A 20 -4.23 35.66 27.08
C THR A 20 -4.67 34.54 28.04
N THR A 21 -4.44 33.26 27.75
CA THR A 21 -4.81 32.15 28.66
C THR A 21 -3.66 31.17 28.92
N PRO A 22 -3.49 30.67 30.17
CA PRO A 22 -2.31 29.92 30.57
C PRO A 22 -2.24 28.50 29.98
N LEU A 23 -1.06 28.19 29.43
CA LEU A 23 -0.69 27.08 28.54
C LEU A 23 -0.76 25.64 29.10
N SER A 24 -1.34 25.41 30.28
CA SER A 24 -1.08 24.20 31.08
C SER A 24 -2.07 23.04 30.88
N LEU A 25 -3.19 23.23 30.17
CA LEU A 25 -4.34 22.30 30.28
C LEU A 25 -5.00 21.88 28.97
N MET A 26 -4.35 22.07 27.80
CA MET A 26 -4.92 21.60 26.52
C MET A 26 -4.22 20.33 25.98
N PRO A 27 -4.98 19.27 25.62
CA PRO A 27 -4.46 18.07 24.95
C PRO A 27 -3.84 18.33 23.57
N TRP A 28 -4.02 19.54 23.04
CA TRP A 28 -3.65 19.96 21.68
C TRP A 28 -2.20 20.42 21.52
N ARG A 29 -1.32 20.17 22.50
CA ARG A 29 0.10 20.56 22.45
C ARG A 29 0.89 19.88 21.33
N LEU A 30 0.39 18.80 20.73
CA LEU A 30 0.99 18.22 19.52
C LEU A 30 0.74 19.09 18.27
N LEU A 31 -0.34 19.87 18.25
CA LEU A 31 -0.67 20.78 17.15
C LEU A 31 0.03 22.14 17.29
N SER A 32 0.72 22.44 18.39
CA SER A 32 1.37 23.76 18.58
C SER A 32 2.67 23.93 17.80
N THR A 33 3.16 22.87 17.15
CA THR A 33 4.35 22.95 16.30
C THR A 33 3.91 23.29 14.87
N VAL A 34 4.61 24.21 14.19
CA VAL A 34 4.27 24.67 12.83
C VAL A 34 4.24 23.52 11.80
N TYR A 35 5.06 22.50 11.99
CA TYR A 35 5.21 21.36 11.09
C TYR A 35 3.97 20.44 10.99
N PRO A 36 3.41 19.88 12.09
CA PRO A 36 2.22 19.04 12.02
C PRO A 36 0.99 19.76 11.47
N ILE A 37 0.84 21.07 11.70
CA ILE A 37 -0.24 21.87 11.11
C ILE A 37 -0.13 21.89 9.58
N ARG A 38 1.08 22.09 9.03
CA ARG A 38 1.31 22.09 7.58
C ARG A 38 1.08 20.73 6.94
N VAL A 39 1.45 19.65 7.65
CA VAL A 39 1.20 18.28 7.17
C VAL A 39 -0.30 18.01 7.13
N LEU A 40 -1.03 18.37 8.19
CA LEU A 40 -2.48 18.17 8.26
C LEU A 40 -3.22 19.00 7.21
N SER A 41 -2.82 20.26 6.99
CA SER A 41 -3.44 21.10 5.95
C SER A 41 -3.20 20.56 4.53
N ALA A 42 -2.02 19.98 4.26
CA ALA A 42 -1.74 19.32 2.97
C ALA A 42 -2.60 18.07 2.76
N PHE A 43 -2.74 17.22 3.78
CA PHE A 43 -3.64 16.05 3.69
C PHE A 43 -5.11 16.46 3.52
N PHE A 44 -5.54 17.54 4.17
CA PHE A 44 -6.89 18.05 4.03
C PHE A 44 -7.18 18.58 2.61
N LEU A 45 -6.22 19.31 2.02
CA LEU A 45 -6.34 19.77 0.63
C LEU A 45 -6.45 18.58 -0.33
N LEU A 46 -5.59 17.56 -0.17
CA LEU A 46 -5.66 16.34 -0.97
C LEU A 46 -7.01 15.63 -0.83
N TYR A 47 -7.49 15.47 0.40
CA TYR A 47 -8.82 14.89 0.67
C TYR A 47 -9.92 15.68 -0.02
N TRP A 48 -9.89 17.01 0.05
CA TRP A 48 -10.88 17.86 -0.61
C TRP A 48 -10.86 17.72 -2.13
N CYS A 49 -9.67 17.69 -2.74
CA CYS A 49 -9.51 17.46 -4.17
C CYS A 49 -10.09 16.09 -4.58
N TYR A 50 -9.77 15.02 -3.85
CA TYR A 50 -10.30 13.68 -4.14
C TYR A 50 -11.81 13.58 -3.90
N ALA A 51 -12.33 14.18 -2.82
CA ALA A 51 -13.77 14.19 -2.53
C ALA A 51 -14.55 14.94 -3.62
N THR A 52 -13.99 16.06 -4.12
CA THR A 52 -14.55 16.81 -5.24
C THR A 52 -14.60 15.92 -6.48
N ILE A 53 -13.49 15.29 -6.85
CA ILE A 53 -13.42 14.35 -7.99
C ILE A 53 -14.46 13.23 -7.84
N PHE A 54 -14.57 12.61 -6.66
CA PHE A 54 -15.51 11.53 -6.41
C PHE A 54 -16.97 11.97 -6.45
N PHE A 55 -17.29 13.22 -6.11
CA PHE A 55 -18.65 13.76 -6.20
C PHE A 55 -19.03 14.13 -7.65
N TYR A 56 -18.11 14.72 -8.42
CA TYR A 56 -18.39 15.18 -9.78
C TYR A 56 -18.30 14.08 -10.85
N ILE A 57 -17.43 13.07 -10.70
CA ILE A 57 -17.33 11.96 -11.66
C ILE A 57 -18.66 11.20 -11.86
N PRO A 58 -19.41 10.78 -10.82
CA PRO A 58 -20.63 10.02 -10.99
C PRO A 58 -21.80 10.83 -11.57
N LEU A 59 -21.69 12.16 -11.59
CA LEU A 59 -22.67 13.06 -12.20
C LEU A 59 -22.63 13.00 -13.74
N SER A 60 -21.49 12.62 -14.32
CA SER A 60 -21.37 12.50 -15.77
C SER A 60 -21.97 11.19 -16.27
N GLU A 61 -22.85 11.27 -17.26
CA GLU A 61 -23.51 10.12 -17.90
C GLU A 61 -22.54 9.09 -18.48
N LEU A 62 -21.32 9.52 -18.83
CA LEU A 62 -20.27 8.64 -19.36
C LEU A 62 -19.45 7.97 -18.25
N PHE A 63 -19.14 8.68 -17.16
CA PHE A 63 -18.20 8.18 -16.14
C PHE A 63 -18.88 7.52 -14.94
N GLY A 64 -20.14 7.86 -14.64
CA GLY A 64 -20.89 7.28 -13.53
C GLY A 64 -21.03 5.76 -13.57
N PRO A 65 -21.55 5.14 -14.64
CA PRO A 65 -21.72 3.68 -14.68
C PRO A 65 -20.35 2.97 -14.64
N ILE A 66 -19.30 3.56 -15.22
CA ILE A 66 -17.93 3.02 -15.19
C ILE A 66 -17.40 2.99 -13.75
N VAL A 67 -17.58 4.06 -12.97
CA VAL A 67 -17.11 4.11 -11.56
C VAL A 67 -17.85 3.10 -10.69
N VAL A 68 -19.16 2.95 -10.86
CA VAL A 68 -19.95 1.96 -10.10
C VAL A 68 -19.49 0.54 -10.43
N ARG A 69 -19.26 0.24 -11.72
CA ARG A 69 -18.69 -1.06 -12.18
C ARG A 69 -17.33 -1.32 -11.54
N VAL A 70 -16.41 -0.36 -11.60
CA VAL A 70 -15.06 -0.48 -11.02
C VAL A 70 -15.13 -0.68 -9.51
N LYS A 71 -16.00 0.05 -8.80
CA LYS A 71 -16.16 -0.09 -7.34
C LYS A 71 -16.63 -1.50 -6.95
N LEU A 72 -17.64 -2.04 -7.64
CA LEU A 72 -18.16 -3.39 -7.42
C LEU A 72 -17.11 -4.46 -7.72
N MET A 73 -16.40 -4.30 -8.83
CA MET A 73 -15.34 -5.20 -9.28
C MET A 73 -14.14 -5.23 -8.32
N ILE A 74 -13.74 -4.08 -7.77
CA ILE A 74 -12.68 -3.98 -6.77
C ILE A 74 -13.11 -4.63 -5.44
N LEU A 75 -14.28 -4.27 -4.92
CA LEU A 75 -14.70 -4.78 -3.61
C LEU A 75 -14.86 -6.30 -3.58
N ARG A 76 -15.48 -6.87 -4.63
CA ARG A 76 -15.83 -8.30 -4.69
C ARG A 76 -14.66 -9.20 -5.07
N ASP A 77 -13.91 -8.84 -6.11
CA ASP A 77 -12.90 -9.74 -6.68
C ASP A 77 -11.47 -9.33 -6.32
N PHE A 78 -11.16 -8.03 -6.37
CA PHE A 78 -9.80 -7.56 -6.09
C PHE A 78 -9.41 -7.79 -4.62
N THR A 79 -10.31 -7.58 -3.66
CA THR A 79 -10.02 -7.80 -2.23
C THR A 79 -9.68 -9.26 -1.94
N ASN A 80 -10.48 -10.20 -2.44
CA ASN A 80 -10.26 -11.63 -2.25
C ASN A 80 -8.96 -12.10 -2.92
N PHE A 81 -8.69 -11.59 -4.13
CA PHE A 81 -7.43 -11.84 -4.82
C PHE A 81 -6.24 -11.28 -4.04
N LEU A 82 -6.34 -10.05 -3.52
CA LEU A 82 -5.27 -9.39 -2.76
C LEU A 82 -4.94 -10.15 -1.47
N ILE A 83 -5.92 -10.74 -0.80
CA ILE A 83 -5.70 -11.64 0.34
C ILE A 83 -4.90 -12.88 -0.08
N LEU A 84 -5.26 -13.51 -1.20
CA LEU A 84 -4.51 -14.65 -1.74
C LEU A 84 -3.07 -14.27 -2.07
N VAL A 85 -2.85 -13.13 -2.74
CA VAL A 85 -1.50 -12.62 -3.02
C VAL A 85 -0.74 -12.39 -1.73
N ALA A 86 -1.33 -11.72 -0.74
CA ALA A 86 -0.68 -11.44 0.54
C ALA A 86 -0.23 -12.72 1.27
N LEU A 87 -1.00 -13.82 1.19
CA LEU A 87 -0.64 -15.12 1.76
C LEU A 87 0.53 -15.79 1.01
N VAL A 88 0.54 -15.72 -0.33
CA VAL A 88 1.66 -16.23 -1.15
C VAL A 88 2.93 -15.41 -0.89
N MET A 89 2.78 -14.10 -0.72
CA MET A 89 3.88 -13.18 -0.40
C MET A 89 4.50 -13.48 0.96
N SER A 90 3.68 -13.63 2.00
CA SER A 90 4.18 -13.86 3.35
C SER A 90 4.89 -15.21 3.48
N SER A 91 4.36 -16.27 2.85
CA SER A 91 4.99 -17.59 2.83
C SER A 91 6.32 -17.59 2.07
N SER A 92 6.35 -17.02 0.87
CA SER A 92 7.58 -16.92 0.05
C SER A 92 8.63 -16.02 0.71
N ALA A 93 8.22 -14.93 1.37
CA ALA A 93 9.12 -14.06 2.11
C ALA A 93 9.85 -14.81 3.22
N ALA A 94 9.13 -15.63 4.00
CA ALA A 94 9.73 -16.45 5.05
C ALA A 94 10.72 -17.47 4.48
N ALA A 95 10.36 -18.14 3.36
CA ALA A 95 11.24 -19.10 2.70
C ALA A 95 12.52 -18.44 2.15
N ILE A 96 12.39 -17.29 1.47
CA ILE A 96 13.53 -16.52 0.97
C ILE A 96 14.43 -16.09 2.12
N HIS A 97 13.86 -15.61 3.23
CA HIS A 97 14.65 -15.23 4.41
C HIS A 97 15.40 -16.41 5.03
N ALA A 98 14.73 -17.56 5.19
CA ALA A 98 15.33 -18.76 5.76
C ALA A 98 16.47 -19.32 4.90
N VAL A 99 16.34 -19.25 3.56
CA VAL A 99 17.34 -19.82 2.63
C VAL A 99 18.48 -18.85 2.33
N LEU A 100 18.19 -17.55 2.12
CA LEU A 100 19.23 -16.56 1.80
C LEU A 100 19.98 -16.07 3.05
N TYR A 101 19.33 -15.99 4.22
CA TYR A 101 19.92 -15.41 5.43
C TYR A 101 19.73 -16.32 6.66
N PRO A 102 20.34 -17.53 6.68
CA PRO A 102 20.09 -18.52 7.74
C PRO A 102 20.55 -18.08 9.14
N ASP A 103 21.59 -17.25 9.24
CA ASP A 103 22.18 -16.82 10.53
C ASP A 103 21.69 -15.46 11.01
N ARG A 104 20.68 -14.88 10.35
CA ARG A 104 20.22 -13.52 10.66
C ARG A 104 19.06 -13.55 11.64
N ASP A 105 19.21 -12.85 12.76
CA ASP A 105 18.13 -12.71 13.75
C ASP A 105 16.90 -11.97 13.20
N ILE A 106 15.73 -12.49 13.58
CA ILE A 106 14.43 -11.92 13.22
C ILE A 106 14.19 -10.66 14.06
N SER A 107 14.60 -9.50 13.53
CA SER A 107 14.29 -8.20 14.09
C SER A 107 13.19 -7.49 13.28
N LEU A 108 12.44 -6.60 13.93
CA LEU A 108 11.35 -5.85 13.30
C LEU A 108 11.82 -5.01 12.10
N SER A 109 13.06 -4.51 12.14
CA SER A 109 13.68 -3.77 11.05
C SER A 109 13.91 -4.66 9.82
N VAL A 110 14.35 -5.90 10.03
CA VAL A 110 14.49 -6.91 8.97
C VAL A 110 13.13 -7.20 8.38
N ALA A 111 12.14 -7.55 9.21
CA ALA A 111 10.78 -7.82 8.73
C ALA A 111 10.19 -6.66 7.89
N ARG A 112 10.38 -5.41 8.33
CA ARG A 112 9.94 -4.23 7.57
C ARG A 112 10.64 -4.10 6.22
N SER A 113 11.96 -4.31 6.17
CA SER A 113 12.73 -4.26 4.93
C SER A 113 12.31 -5.39 3.97
N SER A 114 12.11 -6.60 4.49
CA SER A 114 11.65 -7.77 3.75
C SER A 114 10.29 -7.53 3.12
N LEU A 115 9.34 -7.04 3.93
CA LEU A 115 8.00 -6.72 3.47
C LEU A 115 8.02 -5.60 2.43
N SER A 116 8.85 -4.57 2.62
CA SER A 116 9.01 -3.50 1.61
C SER A 116 9.57 -4.03 0.30
N TRP A 117 10.57 -4.92 0.34
CA TRP A 117 11.17 -5.49 -0.86
C TRP A 117 10.19 -6.42 -1.58
N VAL A 118 9.54 -7.33 -0.85
CA VAL A 118 8.51 -8.23 -1.38
C VAL A 118 7.37 -7.42 -2.00
N TRP A 119 6.91 -6.36 -1.33
CA TRP A 119 5.89 -5.44 -1.88
C TRP A 119 6.34 -4.76 -3.17
N LEU A 120 7.56 -4.22 -3.22
CA LEU A 120 8.11 -3.59 -4.43
C LEU A 120 8.30 -4.61 -5.56
N SER A 121 8.66 -5.85 -5.22
CA SER A 121 8.83 -6.95 -6.16
C SER A 121 7.56 -7.30 -6.94
N LEU A 122 6.38 -6.93 -6.40
CA LEU A 122 5.12 -7.04 -7.13
C LEU A 122 5.09 -6.18 -8.40
N PHE A 123 5.81 -5.05 -8.41
CA PHE A 123 5.88 -4.13 -9.53
C PHE A 123 7.18 -4.26 -10.32
N THR A 124 8.31 -4.48 -9.63
CA THR A 124 9.64 -4.55 -10.26
C THR A 124 10.27 -5.94 -10.11
N THR A 125 11.11 -6.34 -11.06
CA THR A 125 11.94 -7.55 -10.92
C THR A 125 13.32 -7.15 -10.44
N ASP A 126 13.42 -6.87 -9.14
CA ASP A 126 14.70 -6.53 -8.52
C ASP A 126 15.38 -7.80 -7.97
N VAL A 127 16.48 -8.18 -8.63
CA VAL A 127 17.32 -9.32 -8.25
C VAL A 127 18.58 -8.89 -7.47
N SER A 128 18.67 -7.62 -7.08
CA SER A 128 19.82 -7.09 -6.34
C SER A 128 20.08 -7.82 -5.03
N SER A 129 19.04 -8.32 -4.36
CA SER A 129 19.15 -9.11 -3.13
C SER A 129 19.89 -10.44 -3.29
N LEU A 130 20.01 -10.96 -4.52
CA LEU A 130 20.73 -12.20 -4.82
C LEU A 130 22.18 -11.90 -5.25
N ARG A 131 22.42 -10.68 -5.74
CA ARG A 131 23.73 -10.29 -6.22
C ARG A 131 24.65 -10.04 -5.03
N GLU A 132 25.79 -10.72 -5.03
CA GLU A 132 26.81 -10.53 -4.01
C GLU A 132 27.32 -9.07 -4.04
N SER A 133 27.34 -8.42 -2.87
CA SER A 133 27.88 -7.07 -2.74
C SER A 133 29.39 -7.11 -2.49
N ASP A 134 30.10 -6.04 -2.88
CA ASP A 134 31.56 -5.92 -2.66
C ASP A 134 31.96 -6.01 -1.18
N VAL A 135 31.04 -5.67 -0.28
CA VAL A 135 31.21 -5.82 1.18
C VAL A 135 31.19 -7.28 1.57
N CYS A 136 30.25 -8.07 1.02
CA CYS A 136 30.13 -9.49 1.30
C CYS A 136 31.30 -10.30 0.75
N LYS A 137 31.81 -9.94 -0.44
CA LYS A 137 33.00 -10.57 -1.02
C LYS A 137 34.24 -10.46 -0.11
N LYS A 138 34.38 -9.34 0.63
CA LYS A 138 35.47 -9.13 1.59
C LYS A 138 35.26 -9.86 2.92
N SER A 139 34.03 -10.27 3.21
CA SER A 139 33.64 -10.96 4.44
C SER A 139 33.49 -12.47 4.24
N PHE A 140 33.93 -13.03 3.12
CA PHE A 140 33.93 -14.46 2.85
C PHE A 140 34.86 -15.17 3.84
N VAL A 141 34.28 -16.00 4.71
CA VAL A 141 35.03 -16.83 5.65
C VAL A 141 35.04 -18.20 4.98
N GLY A 142 36.20 -18.63 4.49
CA GLY A 142 36.36 -19.88 3.71
C GLY A 142 35.91 -21.15 4.45
N SER A 143 36.27 -22.33 3.91
CA SER A 143 35.74 -23.63 4.38
C SER A 143 35.71 -23.80 5.91
N PRO A 144 34.61 -24.38 6.45
CA PRO A 144 34.33 -24.38 7.87
C PRO A 144 35.40 -25.17 8.66
N SER A 145 35.82 -24.56 9.78
CA SER A 145 36.57 -25.24 10.84
C SER A 145 35.72 -26.36 11.46
N SER A 146 36.34 -27.29 12.19
CA SER A 146 35.70 -28.47 12.81
C SER A 146 34.57 -28.17 13.80
N TYR A 147 34.34 -26.90 14.14
CA TYR A 147 33.18 -26.40 14.87
C TYR A 147 32.51 -25.30 14.02
N CYS A 148 31.29 -25.56 13.57
CA CYS A 148 30.55 -24.66 12.69
C CYS A 148 29.57 -23.82 13.52
N ASN A 149 29.84 -22.52 13.68
CA ASN A 149 28.93 -21.58 14.35
C ASN A 149 28.08 -20.76 13.37
N LEU A 150 28.38 -20.81 12.06
CA LEU A 150 27.73 -20.01 11.01
C LEU A 150 27.41 -20.92 9.83
N VAL A 151 26.13 -21.01 9.48
CA VAL A 151 25.66 -21.80 8.33
C VAL A 151 25.89 -21.03 7.01
N GLY A 152 25.90 -19.71 7.09
CA GLY A 152 26.25 -18.81 6.00
C GLY A 152 27.77 -18.72 5.83
N GLU A 153 28.22 -18.82 4.60
CA GLU A 153 29.62 -18.76 4.15
C GLU A 153 30.30 -17.37 4.37
N TYR A 154 29.64 -16.49 5.12
CA TYR A 154 30.02 -15.10 5.34
C TYR A 154 30.11 -14.78 6.82
N GLY A 155 31.16 -14.04 7.21
CA GLY A 155 31.33 -13.53 8.58
C GLY A 155 30.34 -12.42 8.95
N ASN A 156 29.58 -11.90 7.99
CA ASN A 156 28.52 -10.92 8.21
C ASN A 156 27.16 -11.57 7.93
N THR A 157 26.30 -11.64 8.95
CA THR A 157 24.95 -12.24 8.89
C THR A 157 23.97 -11.47 7.98
N SER A 158 24.36 -10.28 7.49
CA SER A 158 23.58 -9.52 6.52
C SER A 158 23.84 -9.88 5.06
N CYS A 159 24.74 -10.81 4.78
CA CYS A 159 25.10 -11.22 3.42
C CYS A 159 24.26 -12.43 2.95
N PRO A 160 23.79 -12.42 1.70
CA PRO A 160 23.01 -13.53 1.15
C PRO A 160 23.92 -14.74 0.88
N SER A 161 23.52 -15.92 1.33
CA SER A 161 24.19 -17.18 1.03
C SER A 161 24.05 -17.53 -0.46
N GLN A 162 25.17 -17.84 -1.12
CA GLN A 162 25.23 -18.19 -2.54
C GLN A 162 24.92 -19.69 -2.74
N SER A 163 23.66 -20.06 -2.54
CA SER A 163 23.18 -21.44 -2.76
C SER A 163 22.28 -21.54 -3.98
N VAL A 164 22.39 -22.64 -4.74
CA VAL A 164 21.48 -22.96 -5.86
C VAL A 164 20.02 -22.99 -5.39
N ALA A 165 19.79 -23.46 -4.17
CA ALA A 165 18.47 -23.46 -3.53
C ALA A 165 17.90 -22.03 -3.39
N GLY A 166 18.72 -21.05 -3.00
CA GLY A 166 18.30 -19.64 -2.90
C GLY A 166 17.86 -19.06 -4.24
N TYR A 167 18.59 -19.35 -5.32
CA TYR A 167 18.21 -18.95 -6.67
C TYR A 167 16.89 -19.61 -7.13
N LEU A 168 16.70 -20.90 -6.84
CA LEU A 168 15.47 -21.63 -7.22
C LEU A 168 14.23 -21.09 -6.49
N VAL A 169 14.32 -20.83 -5.18
CA VAL A 169 13.19 -20.30 -4.38
C VAL A 169 12.77 -18.92 -4.87
N VAL A 170 13.72 -18.05 -5.20
CA VAL A 170 13.43 -16.71 -5.72
C VAL A 170 12.82 -16.78 -7.12
N LEU A 171 13.34 -17.67 -7.97
CA LEU A 171 12.79 -17.88 -9.31
C LEU A 171 11.36 -18.42 -9.24
N GLU A 172 11.10 -19.42 -8.39
CA GLU A 172 9.76 -19.95 -8.14
C GLU A 172 8.80 -18.82 -7.73
N TYR A 173 9.22 -17.98 -6.79
CA TYR A 173 8.44 -16.83 -6.35
C TYR A 173 8.08 -15.87 -7.50
N PHE A 174 9.05 -15.51 -8.36
CA PHE A 174 8.77 -14.65 -9.51
C PHE A 174 7.83 -15.31 -10.53
N VAL A 175 7.97 -16.61 -10.75
CA VAL A 175 7.08 -17.38 -11.64
C VAL A 175 5.65 -17.36 -11.09
N LEU A 176 5.45 -17.71 -9.82
CA LEU A 176 4.12 -17.69 -9.22
C LEU A 176 3.49 -16.29 -9.27
N LEU A 177 4.28 -15.26 -8.95
CA LEU A 177 3.75 -13.90 -8.86
C LEU A 177 3.45 -13.30 -10.23
N LYS A 178 4.39 -13.37 -11.18
CA LYS A 178 4.27 -12.67 -12.48
C LYS A 178 3.60 -13.52 -13.56
N LEU A 179 3.82 -14.83 -13.59
CA LEU A 179 3.28 -15.70 -14.64
C LEU A 179 1.92 -16.30 -14.29
N ILE A 180 1.58 -16.45 -12.99
CA ILE A 180 0.30 -17.05 -12.58
C ILE A 180 -0.64 -15.99 -12.00
N LEU A 181 -0.24 -15.30 -10.94
CA LEU A 181 -1.12 -14.35 -10.24
C LEU A 181 -1.58 -13.19 -11.14
N TRP A 182 -0.67 -12.56 -11.88
CA TRP A 182 -1.01 -11.43 -12.76
C TRP A 182 -2.02 -11.80 -13.87
N PRO A 183 -1.82 -12.89 -14.64
CA PRO A 183 -2.81 -13.33 -15.63
C PRO A 183 -4.13 -13.77 -15.00
N VAL A 184 -4.11 -14.42 -13.83
CA VAL A 184 -5.33 -14.81 -13.11
C VAL A 184 -6.14 -13.58 -12.69
N LEU A 185 -5.47 -12.53 -12.18
CA LEU A 185 -6.13 -11.26 -11.86
C LEU A 185 -6.83 -10.67 -13.09
N PHE A 186 -6.13 -10.63 -14.23
CA PHE A 186 -6.70 -10.16 -15.48
C PHE A 186 -7.89 -11.00 -15.93
N ALA A 187 -7.82 -12.32 -15.77
CA ALA A 187 -8.91 -13.24 -16.13
C ALA A 187 -10.15 -13.03 -15.25
N PHE A 188 -9.97 -12.88 -13.93
CA PHE A 188 -11.07 -12.52 -13.03
C PHE A 188 -11.70 -11.19 -13.42
N PHE A 189 -10.87 -10.19 -13.72
CA PHE A 189 -11.36 -8.89 -14.14
C PHE A 189 -12.17 -8.94 -15.45
N ALA A 190 -11.69 -9.69 -16.44
CA ALA A 190 -12.43 -9.88 -17.70
C ALA A 190 -13.76 -10.62 -17.50
N LYS A 191 -13.81 -11.61 -16.60
CA LYS A 191 -15.03 -12.36 -16.29
C LYS A 191 -16.04 -11.49 -15.54
N THR A 192 -15.58 -10.77 -14.52
CA THR A 192 -16.45 -9.93 -13.69
C THR A 192 -17.02 -8.76 -14.47
N ALA A 193 -16.21 -8.11 -15.32
CA ALA A 193 -16.68 -7.02 -16.17
C ALA A 193 -17.96 -7.42 -16.91
N LYS A 194 -17.95 -8.59 -17.56
CA LYS A 194 -19.13 -9.12 -18.26
C LYS A 194 -20.34 -9.40 -17.36
N SER A 195 -20.13 -9.83 -16.11
CA SER A 195 -21.24 -10.15 -15.19
C SER A 195 -21.84 -8.94 -14.48
N VAL A 196 -21.05 -7.89 -14.26
CA VAL A 196 -21.46 -6.72 -13.44
C VAL A 196 -22.01 -5.60 -14.31
N ASP A 197 -21.86 -5.68 -15.64
CA ASP A 197 -22.31 -4.65 -16.58
C ASP A 197 -23.81 -4.31 -16.44
N ASP A 198 -24.68 -5.31 -16.35
CA ASP A 198 -26.14 -5.13 -16.26
C ASP A 198 -26.61 -4.68 -14.87
N GLU A 199 -25.94 -5.13 -13.80
CA GLU A 199 -26.27 -4.75 -12.43
C GLU A 199 -25.88 -3.29 -12.17
N ALA A 200 -24.69 -2.89 -12.62
CA ALA A 200 -24.18 -1.54 -12.40
C ALA A 200 -24.96 -0.48 -13.20
N ASP A 201 -25.45 -0.80 -14.40
CA ASP A 201 -26.26 0.14 -15.19
C ASP A 201 -27.60 0.48 -14.47
N LYS A 202 -28.23 -0.51 -13.82
CA LYS A 202 -29.44 -0.30 -13.01
C LYS A 202 -29.16 0.57 -11.78
N ILE A 203 -28.07 0.28 -11.06
CA ILE A 203 -27.66 1.05 -9.87
C ILE A 203 -27.37 2.51 -10.23
N TRP A 204 -26.65 2.74 -11.33
CA TRP A 204 -26.33 4.08 -11.79
C TRP A 204 -27.60 4.87 -12.16
N LYS A 205 -28.54 4.28 -12.93
CA LYS A 205 -29.82 4.91 -13.27
C LYS A 205 -30.62 5.30 -12.03
N PHE A 206 -30.64 4.45 -11.00
CA PHE A 206 -31.31 4.75 -9.73
C PHE A 206 -30.65 5.93 -9.00
N GLN A 207 -29.31 5.95 -8.92
CA GLN A 207 -28.56 7.05 -8.30
C GLN A 207 -28.76 8.37 -9.03
N MET A 208 -28.78 8.34 -10.36
CA MET A 208 -29.02 9.53 -11.19
C MET A 208 -30.44 10.08 -10.97
N TYR A 209 -31.45 9.20 -10.92
CA TYR A 209 -32.83 9.62 -10.66
C TYR A 209 -32.98 10.28 -9.29
N SER A 210 -32.44 9.67 -8.24
CA SER A 210 -32.47 10.22 -6.87
C SER A 210 -31.83 11.61 -6.81
N LEU A 211 -30.69 11.77 -7.47
CA LEU A 211 -29.93 13.01 -7.45
C LEU A 211 -30.66 14.15 -8.20
N VAL A 212 -31.27 13.85 -9.36
CA VAL A 212 -32.11 14.82 -10.08
C VAL A 212 -33.33 15.23 -9.25
N THR A 213 -33.97 14.30 -8.54
CA THR A 213 -35.13 14.63 -7.69
C THR A 213 -34.76 15.52 -6.50
N GLU A 214 -33.59 15.31 -5.88
CA GLU A 214 -33.09 16.16 -4.79
C GLU A 214 -32.79 17.58 -5.27
N PHE A 215 -32.11 17.74 -6.42
CA PHE A 215 -31.85 19.07 -6.99
C PHE A 215 -33.13 19.81 -7.41
N ARG A 216 -34.17 19.08 -7.84
CA ARG A 216 -35.47 19.67 -8.20
C ARG A 216 -36.28 20.12 -6.98
N GLN A 217 -36.13 19.48 -5.82
CA GLN A 217 -36.87 19.82 -4.60
C GLN A 217 -36.12 20.81 -3.69
N GLY A 218 -34.79 20.92 -3.81
CA GLY A 218 -33.94 21.80 -3.01
C GLY A 218 -33.56 23.14 -3.67
N GLY A 219 -34.20 23.52 -4.79
CA GLY A 219 -34.07 24.82 -5.45
C GLY A 219 -35.37 25.60 -5.39
#